data_AF-A0A349U354-F1
#
_entry.id   AF-A0A349U354-F1
#
_cell.length_a   1.000
_cell.length_b   1.000
_cell.length_c   1.000
_cell.angle_alpha   90.00
_cell.angle_beta   90.00
_cell.angle_gamma   90.00
#
_symmetry.space_group_name_H-M   'P 1'
#
loop_
_entity.id
_entity.type
_entity.pdbx_description
1 polymer ?
#
loop_
_entity_poly.entity_id
_entity_poly.type
_entity_poly.pdbx_seq_one_letter_code
_entity_poly.pdbx_strand_id
1 'polypeptide(L)'
;RRDDDATHSPMFQQVEGLLIDTRITFGDLKGILELFAKEMFGPSTLTRFRASFFPFTEPSAEVDISCVMCGGHGCRVCSQTGWLEILGCGSVHPRVLEMSGYNPEEVTGFAFGVGVERVAMLKYGIDDIRLFYDNDLRFLNQF
;
A
#
# COMPACT_ATOMS: atom_id res chain seq x y z
N ARG A 1 -12.63 -5.12 -10.31
CA ARG A 1 -13.03 -6.43 -9.69
C ARG A 1 -14.53 -6.64 -9.92
N ARG A 2 -15.12 -7.82 -9.67
CA ARG A 2 -16.58 -8.04 -9.88
C ARG A 2 -17.40 -7.93 -8.58
N ASP A 3 -16.74 -7.93 -7.43
CA ASP A 3 -17.36 -7.91 -6.11
C ASP A 3 -17.66 -6.47 -5.67
N ASP A 4 -18.85 -6.26 -5.10
CA ASP A 4 -19.32 -4.99 -4.53
C ASP A 4 -19.91 -5.25 -3.13
N ASP A 5 -19.13 -4.94 -2.10
CA ASP A 5 -19.48 -5.09 -0.69
C ASP A 5 -18.82 -3.98 0.14
N ALA A 6 -18.96 -3.98 1.46
CA ALA A 6 -18.39 -2.93 2.31
C ALA A 6 -16.85 -2.78 2.21
N THR A 7 -16.16 -3.79 1.68
CA THR A 7 -14.70 -3.88 1.57
C THR A 7 -14.18 -4.01 0.13
N HIS A 8 -15.05 -4.25 -0.85
CA HIS A 8 -14.70 -4.41 -2.25
C HIS A 8 -15.61 -3.55 -3.12
N SER A 9 -15.04 -2.89 -4.13
CA SER A 9 -15.80 -2.19 -5.16
C SER A 9 -15.32 -2.61 -6.54
N PRO A 10 -16.20 -2.65 -7.56
CA PRO A 10 -15.80 -2.99 -8.92
C PRO A 10 -14.83 -1.96 -9.52
N MET A 11 -14.92 -0.71 -9.06
CA MET A 11 -14.03 0.40 -9.38
C MET A 11 -13.33 0.87 -8.09
N PHE A 12 -12.02 1.11 -8.17
CA PHE A 12 -11.24 1.68 -7.07
C PHE A 12 -10.03 2.41 -7.62
N GLN A 13 -9.46 3.30 -6.81
CA GLN A 13 -8.29 4.08 -7.17
C GLN A 13 -7.03 3.49 -6.57
N GLN A 14 -6.00 3.42 -7.40
CA GLN A 14 -4.68 2.96 -7.00
C GLN A 14 -3.65 4.00 -7.40
N VAL A 15 -2.68 4.21 -6.52
CA VAL A 15 -1.46 4.94 -6.83
C VAL A 15 -0.32 3.94 -6.89
N GLU A 16 0.43 3.97 -7.97
CA GLU A 16 1.64 3.17 -8.13
C GLU A 16 2.86 4.08 -8.19
N GLY A 17 3.96 3.61 -7.60
CA GLY A 17 5.26 4.25 -7.67
C GLY A 17 6.26 3.32 -8.36
N LEU A 18 7.15 3.92 -9.14
CA LEU A 18 8.26 3.24 -9.80
C LEU A 18 9.50 4.13 -9.70
N LEU A 19 10.61 3.56 -9.26
CA LEU A 19 11.90 4.23 -9.22
C LEU A 19 12.95 3.28 -9.81
N ILE A 20 13.67 3.74 -10.84
CA ILE A 20 14.75 3.00 -11.52
C ILE A 20 16.00 3.90 -11.53
N ASP A 21 17.12 3.37 -11.04
CA ASP A 21 18.44 4.01 -11.08
C ASP A 21 19.55 2.96 -10.87
N THR A 22 20.80 3.36 -11.01
CA THR A 22 22.00 2.51 -11.00
C THR A 22 22.36 1.85 -9.66
N ARG A 23 21.74 2.26 -8.55
CA ARG A 23 22.07 1.78 -7.19
C ARG A 23 20.88 1.70 -6.24
N ILE A 24 19.72 1.29 -6.76
CA ILE A 24 18.51 1.14 -5.95
C ILE A 24 18.51 -0.20 -5.23
N THR A 25 18.25 -0.15 -3.93
CA THR A 25 18.21 -1.33 -3.05
C THR A 25 16.83 -1.52 -2.44
N PHE A 26 16.58 -2.71 -1.91
CA PHE A 26 15.37 -2.96 -1.12
C PHE A 26 15.34 -2.13 0.17
N GLY A 27 16.51 -1.69 0.67
CA GLY A 27 16.60 -0.78 1.81
C GLY A 27 15.98 0.60 1.52
N ASP A 28 16.19 1.11 0.30
CA ASP A 28 15.61 2.39 -0.15
C ASP A 28 14.08 2.29 -0.21
N LEU A 29 13.56 1.19 -0.77
CA LEU A 29 12.13 0.90 -0.79
C LEU A 29 11.54 0.89 0.63
N LYS A 30 12.19 0.18 1.57
CA LYS A 30 11.73 0.14 2.96
C LYS A 30 11.70 1.53 3.60
N GLY A 31 12.77 2.31 3.42
CA GLY A 31 12.86 3.66 3.98
C GLY A 31 11.77 4.60 3.43
N ILE A 32 11.51 4.55 2.13
CA ILE A 32 10.47 5.36 1.49
C ILE A 32 9.08 4.98 1.99
N LEU A 33 8.78 3.69 2.09
CA LEU A 33 7.47 3.23 2.55
C LEU A 33 7.26 3.44 4.06
N GLU A 34 8.32 3.36 4.86
CA GLU A 34 8.32 3.76 6.27
C GLU A 34 8.02 5.25 6.44
N LEU A 35 8.62 6.11 5.62
CA LEU A 35 8.35 7.54 5.62
C LEU A 35 6.90 7.81 5.19
N PHE A 36 6.45 7.20 4.09
CA PHE A 36 5.06 7.31 3.62
C PHE A 36 4.06 6.92 4.71
N ALA A 37 4.26 5.80 5.41
CA ALA A 37 3.37 5.36 6.48
C ALA A 37 3.31 6.38 7.63
N LYS A 38 4.44 6.98 8.00
CA LYS A 38 4.51 8.01 9.05
C LYS A 38 3.83 9.31 8.64
N GLU A 39 4.01 9.76 7.40
CA GLU A 39 3.34 10.96 6.88
C GLU A 39 1.83 10.77 6.77
N MET A 40 1.38 9.56 6.42
CA MET A 40 -0.05 9.28 6.27
C MET A 40 -0.79 9.06 7.59
N PHE A 41 -0.18 8.31 8.52
CA PHE A 41 -0.83 7.79 9.73
C PHE A 41 -0.22 8.29 11.05
N GLY A 42 0.84 9.10 11.01
CA GLY A 42 1.48 9.71 12.16
C GLY A 42 2.85 9.11 12.51
N PRO A 43 3.69 9.86 13.25
CA PRO A 43 5.11 9.56 13.44
C PRO A 43 5.40 8.27 14.22
N SER A 44 4.45 7.79 15.02
CA SER A 44 4.56 6.55 15.79
C SER A 44 4.17 5.30 15.00
N THR A 45 3.75 5.44 13.74
CA THR A 45 3.35 4.31 12.90
C THR A 45 4.52 3.38 12.64
N LEU A 46 4.35 2.10 12.98
CA LEU A 46 5.31 1.05 12.69
C LEU A 46 4.91 0.34 11.39
N THR A 47 5.89 -0.13 10.63
CA THR A 47 5.66 -0.91 9.41
C THR A 47 6.19 -2.33 9.57
N ARG A 48 5.53 -3.29 8.92
CA ARG A 48 5.97 -4.68 8.85
C ARG A 48 5.93 -5.15 7.40
N PHE A 49 7.04 -5.68 6.92
CA PHE A 49 7.19 -6.24 5.58
C PHE A 49 7.09 -7.76 5.68
N ARG A 50 6.08 -8.34 5.02
CA ARG A 50 5.91 -9.80 4.93
C ARG A 50 6.27 -10.23 3.52
N ALA A 51 7.07 -11.29 3.40
CA ALA A 51 7.37 -11.87 2.10
C ALA A 51 6.08 -12.26 1.37
N SER A 52 5.95 -11.86 0.11
CA SER A 52 4.83 -12.20 -0.76
C SER A 52 5.37 -12.45 -2.17
N PHE A 53 4.47 -12.59 -3.16
CA PHE A 53 4.82 -12.84 -4.55
C PHE A 53 3.98 -11.98 -5.50
N PHE A 54 4.65 -11.18 -6.32
CA PHE A 54 4.05 -10.49 -7.47
C PHE A 54 4.89 -10.77 -8.72
N PRO A 55 4.29 -11.12 -9.87
CA PRO A 55 5.05 -11.51 -11.07
C PRO A 55 6.01 -10.45 -11.63
N PHE A 56 5.81 -9.19 -11.27
CA PHE A 56 6.58 -8.04 -11.77
C PHE A 56 7.67 -7.56 -10.79
N THR A 57 7.79 -8.18 -9.61
CA THR A 57 8.81 -7.83 -8.61
C THR A 57 9.47 -9.05 -7.94
N GLU A 58 10.78 -8.96 -7.70
CA GLU A 58 11.56 -9.97 -6.96
C GLU A 58 12.80 -9.34 -6.29
N PRO A 59 12.92 -9.37 -4.95
CA PRO A 59 11.96 -9.87 -3.97
C PRO A 59 10.69 -9.01 -3.85
N SER A 60 9.59 -9.64 -3.41
CA SER A 60 8.27 -9.05 -3.22
C SER A 60 7.84 -9.04 -1.74
N ALA A 61 7.08 -8.03 -1.33
CA ALA A 61 6.54 -7.92 0.02
C ALA A 61 5.15 -7.25 0.08
N GLU A 62 4.32 -7.75 0.97
CA GLU A 62 3.16 -7.03 1.49
C GLU A 62 3.59 -6.17 2.68
N VAL A 63 3.00 -4.98 2.81
CA VAL A 63 3.33 -4.03 3.86
C VAL A 63 2.12 -3.77 4.74
N ASP A 64 2.30 -4.10 6.01
CA ASP A 64 1.36 -3.79 7.07
C ASP A 64 1.83 -2.58 7.87
N ILE A 65 0.86 -1.82 8.42
CA ILE A 65 1.11 -0.81 9.44
C ILE A 65 0.56 -1.25 10.80
N SER A 66 1.14 -0.72 11.89
CA SER A 66 0.54 -0.82 13.21
C SER A 66 -0.89 -0.28 13.17
N CYS A 67 -1.83 -1.00 13.77
CA CYS A 67 -3.23 -0.64 13.70
C CYS A 67 -3.49 0.74 14.32
N VAL A 68 -3.89 1.69 13.47
CA VAL A 68 -4.14 3.10 13.85
C VAL A 68 -5.31 3.28 14.82
N MET A 69 -6.22 2.32 14.87
CA MET A 69 -7.40 2.35 15.75
C MET A 69 -7.07 1.92 17.19
N CYS A 70 -6.03 1.11 17.37
CA CYS A 70 -5.72 0.49 18.65
C CYS A 70 -4.26 0.59 19.09
N GLY A 71 -3.42 1.31 18.34
CA GLY A 71 -1.98 1.41 18.63
C GLY A 71 -1.25 0.08 18.61
N GLY A 72 -1.80 -0.96 17.96
CA GLY A 72 -1.19 -2.28 17.84
C GLY A 72 -1.57 -3.32 18.92
N HIS A 73 -2.42 -2.99 19.89
CA HIS A 73 -2.82 -3.95 20.94
C HIS A 73 -3.79 -5.05 20.46
N GLY A 74 -4.32 -4.95 19.25
CA GLY A 74 -5.34 -5.85 18.70
C GLY A 74 -6.77 -5.34 18.91
N CYS A 75 -7.57 -5.28 17.84
CA CYS A 75 -8.98 -4.91 17.89
C CYS A 75 -9.76 -5.58 16.75
N ARG A 76 -11.08 -5.32 16.67
CA ARG A 76 -11.93 -5.85 15.60
C ARG A 76 -11.44 -5.47 14.20
N VAL A 77 -10.93 -4.25 14.01
CA VAL A 77 -10.52 -3.71 12.70
C VAL A 77 -9.30 -4.46 12.15
N CYS A 78 -8.33 -4.80 13.00
CA CYS A 78 -7.13 -5.55 12.62
C CYS A 78 -7.24 -7.05 12.90
N SER A 79 -8.45 -7.57 13.12
CA SER A 79 -8.68 -9.00 13.46
C SER A 79 -7.80 -9.49 14.61
N GLN A 80 -7.63 -8.66 15.64
CA GLN A 80 -6.79 -8.91 16.82
C GLN A 80 -5.29 -9.09 16.54
N THR A 81 -4.81 -8.79 15.33
CA THR A 81 -3.39 -8.96 14.98
C THR A 81 -2.51 -7.78 15.40
N GLY A 82 -3.10 -6.59 15.56
CA GLY A 82 -2.36 -5.35 15.75
C GLY A 82 -1.79 -4.75 14.45
N TRP A 83 -2.02 -5.40 13.30
CA TRP A 83 -1.46 -5.01 12.00
C TRP A 83 -2.55 -4.88 10.94
N LEU A 84 -2.36 -3.94 10.01
CA LEU A 84 -3.27 -3.72 8.89
C LEU A 84 -2.47 -3.63 7.60
N GLU A 85 -2.73 -4.53 6.67
CA GLU A 85 -2.17 -4.46 5.31
C GLU A 85 -2.71 -3.22 4.58
N ILE A 86 -1.81 -2.48 3.92
CA ILE A 86 -2.15 -1.26 3.18
C ILE A 86 -1.61 -1.21 1.76
N LEU A 87 -0.52 -1.93 1.43
CA LEU A 87 0.10 -1.88 0.10
C LEU A 87 0.97 -3.11 -0.19
N GLY A 88 1.24 -3.32 -1.48
CA GLY A 88 2.21 -4.29 -1.98
C GLY A 88 3.41 -3.59 -2.63
N CYS A 89 4.59 -4.20 -2.57
CA CYS A 89 5.81 -3.63 -3.11
C CYS A 89 6.86 -4.70 -3.46
N GLY A 90 7.92 -4.29 -4.16
CA GLY A 90 9.09 -5.12 -4.37
C GLY A 90 10.13 -4.49 -5.29
N SER A 91 11.29 -5.14 -5.40
CA SER A 91 12.29 -4.76 -6.41
C SER A 91 11.80 -5.17 -7.79
N VAL A 92 11.91 -4.30 -8.79
CA VAL A 92 11.41 -4.59 -10.15
C VAL A 92 12.14 -5.82 -10.71
N HIS A 93 11.37 -6.79 -11.20
CA HIS A 93 11.94 -8.03 -11.72
C HIS A 93 12.80 -7.74 -12.99
N PRO A 94 14.00 -8.34 -13.14
CA PRO A 94 14.90 -8.07 -14.27
C PRO A 94 14.24 -8.17 -15.65
N ARG A 95 13.36 -9.17 -15.84
CA ARG A 95 12.60 -9.33 -17.08
C ARG A 95 11.72 -8.13 -17.44
N VAL A 96 11.17 -7.41 -16.46
CA VAL A 96 10.37 -6.20 -16.68
C VAL A 96 11.28 -5.06 -17.16
N LEU A 97 12.49 -4.95 -16.59
CA LEU A 97 13.50 -3.98 -17.02
C LEU A 97 13.95 -4.25 -18.46
N GLU A 98 14.31 -5.50 -18.78
CA GLU A 98 14.71 -5.91 -20.14
C GLU A 98 13.64 -5.59 -21.18
N MET A 99 12.38 -5.94 -20.89
CA MET A 99 11.24 -5.69 -21.78
C MET A 99 10.99 -4.19 -21.98
N SER A 100 11.46 -3.35 -21.06
CA SER A 100 11.34 -1.89 -21.10
C SER A 100 12.59 -1.20 -21.68
N GLY A 101 13.59 -1.96 -22.14
CA GLY A 101 14.80 -1.43 -22.77
C GLY A 101 15.95 -1.09 -21.82
N TYR A 102 15.87 -1.50 -20.55
CA TYR A 102 16.95 -1.32 -19.58
C TYR A 102 17.84 -2.56 -19.48
N ASN A 103 19.13 -2.36 -19.17
CA ASN A 103 20.05 -3.44 -18.82
C ASN A 103 19.98 -3.70 -17.29
N PRO A 104 19.49 -4.87 -16.84
CA PRO A 104 19.37 -5.17 -15.41
C PRO A 104 20.70 -5.28 -14.65
N GLU A 105 21.82 -5.40 -15.38
CA GLU A 105 23.16 -5.36 -14.78
C GLU A 105 23.63 -3.92 -14.49
N GLU A 106 23.02 -2.92 -15.12
CA GLU A 106 23.38 -1.50 -14.96
C GLU A 106 22.41 -0.74 -14.07
N VAL A 107 21.12 -1.08 -14.12
CA VAL A 107 20.08 -0.42 -13.32
C VAL A 107 19.25 -1.42 -12.53
N THR A 108 18.84 -0.99 -11.36
CA THR A 108 17.85 -1.68 -10.53
C THR A 108 16.69 -0.73 -10.27
N GLY A 109 15.65 -1.23 -9.59
CA GLY A 109 14.54 -0.38 -9.21
C GLY A 109 13.60 -1.07 -8.25
N PHE A 110 12.63 -0.32 -7.75
CA PHE A 110 11.50 -0.87 -7.00
C PHE A 110 10.19 -0.30 -7.53
N ALA A 111 9.11 -1.02 -7.24
CA ALA A 111 7.76 -0.56 -7.43
C ALA A 111 6.92 -0.81 -6.18
N PHE A 112 5.87 -0.01 -6.01
CA PHE A 112 4.84 -0.23 -4.98
C PHE A 112 3.47 0.20 -5.50
N GLY A 113 2.42 -0.37 -4.91
CA GLY A 113 1.03 -0.03 -5.23
C GLY A 113 0.19 0.08 -3.97
N VAL A 114 -0.55 1.18 -3.85
CA VAL A 114 -1.40 1.48 -2.70
C VAL A 114 -2.81 1.85 -3.14
N GLY A 115 -3.82 1.29 -2.47
CA GLY A 115 -5.22 1.63 -2.69
C GLY A 115 -5.61 2.91 -1.96
N VAL A 116 -6.15 3.90 -2.67
CA VAL A 116 -6.48 5.21 -2.11
C VAL A 116 -7.62 5.09 -1.10
N GLU A 117 -8.68 4.36 -1.45
CA GLU A 117 -9.83 4.13 -0.57
C GLU A 117 -9.40 3.41 0.70
N ARG A 118 -8.50 2.43 0.58
CA ARG A 118 -7.98 1.69 1.75
C ARG A 118 -7.28 2.63 2.72
N VAL A 119 -6.43 3.52 2.22
CA VAL A 119 -5.72 4.51 3.05
C VAL A 119 -6.71 5.50 3.66
N ALA A 120 -7.66 6.02 2.88
CA ALA A 120 -8.68 6.96 3.36
C ALA A 120 -9.58 6.35 4.43
N MET A 121 -10.03 5.10 4.23
CA MET A 121 -10.83 4.37 5.22
C MET A 121 -10.11 4.24 6.55
N LEU A 122 -8.83 3.86 6.53
CA LEU A 122 -8.05 3.74 7.76
C LEU A 122 -7.75 5.09 8.41
N LYS A 123 -7.49 6.13 7.61
CA LYS A 123 -7.14 7.47 8.09
C LYS A 123 -8.34 8.20 8.71
N TYR A 124 -9.51 8.06 8.10
CA TYR A 124 -10.73 8.77 8.49
C TYR A 124 -11.75 7.89 9.22
N GLY A 125 -11.45 6.61 9.42
CA GLY A 125 -12.35 5.68 10.12
C GLY A 125 -13.63 5.35 9.33
N ILE A 126 -13.56 5.37 7.99
CA ILE A 126 -14.68 5.03 7.11
C ILE A 126 -14.78 3.50 7.02
N ASP A 127 -15.97 2.95 7.28
CA ASP A 127 -16.20 1.52 7.42
C ASP A 127 -16.81 0.86 6.17
N ASP A 128 -17.19 1.64 5.16
CA ASP A 128 -17.80 1.18 3.92
C ASP A 128 -17.22 1.91 2.70
N ILE A 129 -16.60 1.16 1.78
CA ILE A 129 -16.01 1.70 0.54
C ILE A 129 -17.06 2.32 -0.39
N ARG A 130 -18.32 1.91 -0.32
CA ARG A 130 -19.38 2.40 -1.22
C ARG A 130 -19.72 3.87 -0.97
N LEU A 131 -19.44 4.38 0.23
CA LEU A 131 -19.62 5.78 0.58
C LEU A 131 -18.80 6.74 -0.31
N PHE A 132 -17.67 6.28 -0.85
CA PHE A 132 -16.88 7.08 -1.81
C PHE A 132 -17.59 7.27 -3.16
N TYR A 133 -18.56 6.40 -3.50
CA TYR A 133 -19.21 6.36 -4.80
C TYR A 133 -20.69 6.76 -4.77
N ASP A 134 -21.33 6.72 -3.59
CA ASP A 134 -22.74 7.11 -3.43
C ASP A 134 -22.98 8.61 -3.60
N ASN A 135 -21.93 9.44 -3.47
CA ASN A 135 -21.99 10.91 -3.57
C ASN A 135 -23.01 11.56 -2.60
N ASP A 136 -23.21 10.97 -1.42
CA ASP A 136 -24.07 11.55 -0.39
C ASP A 136 -23.44 12.85 0.16
N LEU A 137 -24.15 13.98 0.02
CA LEU A 137 -23.69 15.28 0.50
C LEU A 137 -23.39 15.29 2.01
N ARG A 138 -24.05 14.44 2.81
CA ARG A 138 -23.78 14.31 4.26
C ARG A 138 -22.42 13.66 4.53
N PHE A 139 -21.98 12.77 3.66
CA PHE A 139 -20.65 12.18 3.72
C PHE A 139 -19.60 13.17 3.21
N LEU A 140 -19.84 13.76 2.03
CA LEU A 140 -18.89 14.65 1.36
C LEU A 140 -18.56 15.91 2.19
N ASN A 141 -19.54 16.49 2.88
CA ASN A 141 -19.33 17.71 3.69
C ASN A 141 -18.55 17.49 5.01
N GLN A 142 -18.08 16.27 5.31
CA GLN A 142 -17.24 16.00 6.48
C GLN A 142 -15.75 16.28 6.26
N PHE A 143 -15.35 16.54 5.00
CA PHE A 143 -13.98 16.76 4.54
C PHE A 143 -13.87 18.08 3.79
#